data_AF-A0A2N8KK65-F1
#
_entry.id   AF-A0A2N8KK65-F1
#
_cell.length_a   1.000
_cell.length_b   1.000
_cell.length_c   1.000
_cell.angle_alpha   90.00
_cell.angle_beta   90.00
_cell.angle_gamma   90.00
#
_symmetry.space_group_name_H-M   'P 1'
#
loop_
_entity.id
_entity.type
_entity.pdbx_description
1 polymer ?
#
loop_
_entity_poly.entity_id
_entity_poly.type
_entity_poly.pdbx_seq_one_letter_code
_entity_poly.pdbx_strand_id
1 'polypeptide(L)' 'MLRAGLSLRFTPTEVDELRRIGIDVGGARTQDALDQALARWAGTLAEERPDLLDRIAEALAREKGASLPARLTRER' A
#
# COMPACT_ATOMS: atom_id res chain seq x y z
N MET A 1 -11.92 -1.77 -7.77
CA MET A 1 -10.91 -1.98 -8.81
C MET A 1 -11.38 -3.13 -9.68
N LEU A 2 -11.40 -2.95 -11.00
CA LEU A 2 -11.73 -4.00 -11.96
C LEU A 2 -10.45 -4.64 -12.48
N ARG A 3 -10.45 -5.98 -12.56
CA ARG A 3 -9.35 -6.76 -13.14
C ARG A 3 -9.86 -7.54 -14.36
N ALA A 4 -9.17 -7.40 -15.48
CA ALA A 4 -9.42 -8.16 -16.71
C ALA A 4 -8.09 -8.73 -17.22
N GLY A 5 -7.81 -10.00 -16.89
CA GLY A 5 -6.50 -10.60 -17.10
C GLY A 5 -5.41 -9.82 -16.35
N LEU A 6 -4.43 -9.30 -17.08
CA LEU A 6 -3.34 -8.46 -16.54
C LEU A 6 -3.71 -6.98 -16.41
N SER A 7 -4.87 -6.58 -16.93
CA SER A 7 -5.31 -5.18 -16.93
C SER A 7 -6.02 -4.83 -15.62
N LEU A 8 -5.67 -3.67 -15.07
CA LEU A 8 -6.32 -3.04 -13.93
C LEU A 8 -6.96 -1.73 -14.33
N ARG A 9 -8.18 -1.51 -13.82
CA ARG A 9 -8.90 -0.24 -13.96
C ARG A 9 -9.49 0.18 -12.62
N PHE A 10 -9.17 1.41 -12.25
CA PHE A 10 -9.75 2.09 -11.10
C PHE A 10 -10.91 2.98 -11.56
N THR A 11 -11.94 3.11 -10.73
CA THR A 11 -12.96 4.15 -10.93
C THR A 11 -12.36 5.52 -10.57
N PRO A 12 -12.91 6.65 -11.07
CA PRO A 12 -12.48 7.97 -10.64
C PRO A 12 -12.51 8.14 -9.12
N THR A 13 -13.56 7.62 -8.47
CA THR A 13 -13.69 7.62 -7.01
C THR A 13 -12.54 6.91 -6.31
N GLU A 14 -12.17 5.71 -6.79
CA GLU A 14 -11.04 4.95 -6.22
C GLU A 14 -9.70 5.68 -6.39
N VAL A 15 -9.49 6.35 -7.53
CA VAL A 15 -8.30 7.17 -7.76
C VAL A 15 -8.24 8.32 -6.76
N ASP A 16 -9.37 9.01 -6.53
CA ASP A 16 -9.42 10.14 -5.61
C ASP A 16 -9.25 9.71 -4.15
N GLU A 17 -9.83 8.57 -3.74
CA GLU A 17 -9.65 8.01 -2.40
C GLU A 17 -8.19 7.64 -2.12
N LEU A 18 -7.52 6.97 -3.06
CA LEU A 18 -6.11 6.60 -2.94
C LEU A 18 -5.21 7.85 -2.94
N ARG A 19 -5.54 8.85 -3.76
CA ARG A 19 -4.79 10.12 -3.79
C ARG A 19 -4.86 10.88 -2.46
N ARG A 20 -5.97 10.81 -1.73
CA ARG A 20 -6.11 11.45 -0.39
C ARG A 20 -5.10 10.93 0.63
N ILE A 21 -4.62 9.71 0.47
CA ILE A 21 -3.59 9.10 1.32
C ILE A 21 -2.21 9.05 0.65
N GLY A 22 -2.04 9.78 -0.46
CA GLY A 22 -0.77 9.94 -1.16
C GLY A 22 -0.42 8.82 -2.14
N ILE A 23 -1.34 7.89 -2.44
CA ILE A 23 -1.11 6.81 -3.40
C ILE A 23 -1.65 7.25 -4.78
N ASP A 24 -0.76 7.48 -5.74
CA ASP A 24 -1.16 7.78 -7.12
C ASP A 24 -1.22 6.52 -7.99
N VAL A 25 -2.45 6.07 -8.28
CA VAL A 25 -2.72 4.95 -9.19
C VAL A 25 -3.25 5.41 -10.55
N GLY A 26 -3.25 6.73 -10.83
CA GLY A 26 -3.80 7.30 -12.06
C GLY A 26 -3.22 6.68 -13.33
N GLY A 27 -1.95 6.26 -13.30
CA GLY A 27 -1.25 5.55 -14.39
C GLY A 27 -1.15 4.02 -14.24
N ALA A 28 -1.55 3.44 -13.11
CA ALA A 28 -1.43 2.00 -12.89
C ALA A 28 -2.50 1.24 -13.69
N ARG A 29 -2.07 0.52 -14.73
CA ARG A 29 -2.94 -0.30 -15.60
C ARG A 29 -2.64 -1.79 -15.53
N THR A 30 -1.65 -2.18 -14.74
CA THR A 30 -1.26 -3.57 -14.50
C THR A 30 -0.98 -3.80 -13.04
N GLN A 31 -0.97 -5.06 -12.60
CA GLN A 31 -0.57 -5.42 -11.23
C GLN A 31 0.82 -4.88 -10.91
N ASP A 32 1.79 -5.09 -11.80
CA ASP A 32 3.18 -4.62 -11.59
C ASP A 32 3.26 -3.09 -11.45
N ALA A 33 2.44 -2.35 -12.20
CA ALA A 33 2.40 -0.90 -12.09
C ALA A 33 1.77 -0.44 -10.77
N LEU A 34 0.77 -1.16 -10.27
CA LEU A 34 0.19 -0.93 -8.95
C LEU A 34 1.21 -1.24 -7.85
N ASP A 35 1.91 -2.37 -7.95
CA ASP A 35 2.93 -2.78 -6.97
C ASP A 35 4.08 -1.76 -6.90
N GLN A 36 4.51 -1.23 -8.05
CA GLN A 36 5.49 -0.14 -8.12
C GLN A 36 4.98 1.16 -7.47
N ALA A 37 3.71 1.53 -7.66
CA ALA A 37 3.13 2.71 -7.03
C ALA A 37 3.07 2.55 -5.51
N LEU A 38 2.65 1.38 -5.02
CA LEU A 38 2.62 1.05 -3.60
C LEU A 38 4.02 0.99 -2.99
N ALA A 39 4.99 0.41 -3.70
CA ALA A 39 6.39 0.36 -3.24
C ALA A 39 6.99 1.76 -3.11
N ARG A 40 6.72 2.66 -4.07
CA ARG A 40 7.15 4.06 -3.98
C ARG A 40 6.53 4.76 -2.77
N TRP A 41 5.23 4.62 -2.59
CA TRP A 41 4.52 5.21 -1.46
C TRP A 41 5.03 4.69 -0.10
N ALA A 42 5.22 3.37 0.03
CA ALA A 42 5.76 2.76 1.23
C ALA A 42 7.22 3.18 1.48
N GLY A 43 8.03 3.31 0.42
CA GLY A 43 9.39 3.83 0.49
C GLY A 43 9.43 5.26 1.05
N THR A 44 8.59 6.15 0.53
CA THR A 44 8.44 7.52 1.07
C THR A 44 8.01 7.50 2.53
N LEU A 45 7.05 6.65 2.91
CA LEU A 45 6.67 6.53 4.33
C LEU A 45 7.81 5.99 5.20
N ALA A 46 8.62 5.06 4.70
CA ALA A 46 9.76 4.52 5.45
C ALA A 46 10.81 5.60 5.73
N GLU A 47 11.03 6.52 4.80
CA GLU A 47 11.98 7.63 4.95
C GLU A 47 11.43 8.76 5.83
N GLU A 48 10.19 9.19 5.56
CA GLU A 48 9.64 10.40 6.17
C GLU A 48 8.92 10.13 7.50
N ARG A 49 8.22 8.99 7.60
CA ARG A 49 7.31 8.64 8.72
C ARG A 49 7.33 7.14 9.02
N PRO A 50 8.49 6.57 9.40
CA PRO A 50 8.63 5.14 9.65
C PRO A 50 7.68 4.63 10.74
N ASP A 51 7.36 5.48 11.73
CA ASP A 51 6.37 5.21 12.79
C ASP A 51 4.97 4.88 12.24
N LEU A 52 4.57 5.59 11.18
CA LEU A 52 3.27 5.39 10.55
C LEU A 52 3.27 4.11 9.71
N LEU A 53 4.35 3.84 8.99
CA LEU A 53 4.49 2.61 8.22
C LEU A 53 4.42 1.37 9.12
N ASP A 54 5.07 1.42 10.28
CA ASP A 54 5.05 0.31 11.25
C ASP A 54 3.62 0.07 11.79
N ARG A 55 2.86 1.13 12.09
CA ARG A 55 1.44 1.01 12.48
C ARG A 55 0.56 0.43 11.38
N ILE A 56 0.81 0.79 10.11
CA ILE A 56 0.10 0.24 8.97
C ILE A 56 0.42 -1.25 8.83
N ALA A 57 1.69 -1.64 8.98
CA ALA A 57 2.11 -3.04 8.95
C ALA A 57 1.46 -3.85 10.10
N GLU A 58 1.39 -3.29 11.31
CA GLU A 58 0.67 -3.88 12.44
C GLU A 58 -0.82 -4.09 12.16
N ALA A 59 -1.50 -3.09 11.63
CA ALA A 59 -2.91 -3.18 11.28
C ALA A 59 -3.15 -4.27 10.21
N LEU A 60 -2.33 -4.28 9.16
CA LEU A 60 -2.41 -5.28 8.08
C LEU A 60 -2.14 -6.70 8.58
N ALA A 61 -1.17 -6.88 9.47
CA ALA A 61 -0.87 -8.19 10.05
C ALA A 61 -2.04 -8.72 10.88
N ARG A 62 -2.66 -7.86 11.71
CA ARG A 62 -3.85 -8.20 12.50
C ARG A 62 -5.02 -8.58 11.60
N GLU A 63 -5.27 -7.82 10.53
CA GLU A 63 -6.36 -8.08 9.60
C GLU A 63 -6.16 -9.37 8.80
N LYS A 64 -4.93 -9.63 8.35
CA LYS A 64 -4.60 -10.79 7.50
C LYS A 64 -4.21 -12.04 8.29
N GLY A 65 -4.17 -11.98 9.62
CA GLY A 65 -3.64 -13.06 10.46
C GLY A 65 -2.17 -13.40 10.15
N ALA A 66 -1.41 -12.43 9.63
CA ALA A 66 -0.02 -12.61 9.24
C ALA A 66 0.91 -12.27 10.43
N SER A 67 2.08 -12.90 10.47
CA SER A 67 3.11 -12.53 11.44
C SER A 67 3.73 -11.19 11.07
N LEU A 68 3.99 -10.37 12.10
CA LEU A 68 4.72 -9.12 11.91
C LEU A 68 6.20 -9.41 11.59
N PRO A 69 6.85 -8.57 10.78
CA PRO A 69 8.29 -8.67 10.58
C PRO A 69 9.03 -8.56 11.91
N ALA A 70 10.15 -9.28 12.05
CA ALA A 70 10.92 -9.42 13.30
C ALA A 70 11.27 -8.08 13.99
N ARG A 71 11.47 -7.02 13.19
CA ARG A 71 11.75 -5.66 13.67
C ARG A 71 10.58 -5.02 14.43
N LEU A 72 9.34 -5.47 14.21
CA LEU A 72 8.11 -5.01 14.88
C LEU A 72 7.64 -5.96 15.98
N THR A 73 8.30 -7.11 16.12
CA THR A 73 8.01 -8.11 17.17
C THR A 73 9.00 -8.03 18.34
N ARG A 74 10.11 -7.29 18.18
CA ARG A 74 10.96 -6.87 19.30
C ARG A 74 10.33 -5.64 19.94
N GLU A 75 10.30 -5.61 21.27
CA GLU A 75 9.68 -4.59 22.15
C GLU A 75 8.18 -4.81 22.39
N ARG A 76 7.88 -5.64 23.40
CA ARG A 76 6.73 -5.48 24.30
C ARG A 76 7.24 -5.37 25.72
#